data_AF-A0A923MT36-F1
#
_entry.id   AF-A0A923MT36-F1
#
_cell.length_a   1.000
_cell.length_b   1.000
_cell.length_c   1.000
_cell.angle_alpha   90.00
_cell.angle_beta   90.00
_cell.angle_gamma   90.00
#
_symmetry.space_group_name_H-M   'P 1'
#
loop_
_entity.id
_entity.type
_entity.pdbx_description
1 polymer ?
#
loop_
_entity_poly.entity_id
_entity_poly.type
_entity_poly.pdbx_seq_one_letter_code
_entity_poly.pdbx_strand_id
1 'polypeptide(L)'
;MLLDIPNLSVDEIKLDVQNLQAHVSLDARVANLVKITAGVDAGIDKVNLEIKGVKATVLLVVRLDNVREIIDKTLITLDKNPQLVDRLLQSVDNTVDTVGGVANTALQPGGVISQTVNTLGQTVTRTVDTAGNLLERTVDQTGRVLSSRTVGKALDLPVVRETSNTAGQVVRQVRDQGGSILELTLDRASGQVVNSRVLNGAGGASATTAPAR
;
A
#
# COMPACT_ATOMS: atom_id res chain seq x y z
N MET A 1 7.34 -19.50 -21.37
CA MET A 1 7.98 -20.19 -20.23
C MET A 1 7.04 -21.29 -19.77
N LEU A 2 7.55 -22.49 -19.55
CA LEU A 2 6.78 -23.63 -19.04
C LEU A 2 6.83 -23.57 -17.51
N LEU A 3 5.66 -23.51 -16.85
CA LEU A 3 5.59 -23.67 -15.41
C LEU A 3 5.18 -25.11 -15.13
N ASP A 4 6.15 -25.92 -14.76
CA ASP A 4 5.96 -27.31 -14.39
C ASP A 4 5.68 -27.37 -12.88
N ILE A 5 4.58 -28.00 -12.48
CA ILE A 5 4.30 -28.35 -11.08
C ILE A 5 4.50 -29.86 -10.99
N PRO A 6 5.73 -30.31 -10.68
CA PRO A 6 6.18 -31.65 -11.07
C PRO A 6 5.53 -32.77 -10.26
N ASN A 7 4.96 -32.49 -9.08
CA ASN A 7 4.42 -33.53 -8.20
C ASN A 7 3.21 -33.02 -7.43
N LEU A 8 2.00 -33.33 -7.91
CA LEU A 8 0.79 -33.25 -7.10
C LEU A 8 0.55 -34.63 -6.48
N SER A 9 0.62 -34.72 -5.15
CA SER A 9 0.41 -35.96 -4.41
C SER A 9 -0.73 -35.78 -3.42
N VAL A 10 -1.64 -36.75 -3.36
CA VAL A 10 -2.66 -36.88 -2.33
C VAL A 10 -2.43 -38.21 -1.63
N ASP A 11 -2.28 -38.18 -0.30
CA ASP A 11 -1.91 -39.36 0.48
C ASP A 11 -3.05 -40.39 0.55
N GLU A 12 -4.30 -39.93 0.68
CA GLU A 12 -5.47 -40.80 0.77
C GLU A 12 -6.74 -40.11 0.24
N ILE A 13 -7.56 -40.83 -0.54
CA ILE A 13 -8.92 -40.48 -0.90
C ILE A 13 -9.85 -41.57 -0.37
N LYS A 14 -10.77 -41.20 0.52
CA LYS A 14 -11.74 -42.10 1.12
C LYS A 14 -13.15 -41.74 0.72
N LEU A 15 -13.88 -42.71 0.16
CA LEU A 15 -15.28 -42.59 -0.25
C LEU A 15 -16.11 -43.66 0.49
N ASP A 16 -16.93 -43.20 1.42
CA ASP A 16 -17.89 -44.02 2.16
C ASP A 16 -19.32 -43.72 1.64
N VAL A 17 -19.92 -44.66 0.93
CA VAL A 17 -21.30 -44.56 0.43
C VAL A 17 -22.14 -45.62 1.11
N GLN A 18 -23.35 -45.25 1.53
CA GLN A 18 -24.31 -46.18 2.12
C GLN A 18 -25.51 -46.34 1.19
N ASN A 19 -26.12 -47.52 1.20
CA ASN A 19 -27.36 -47.84 0.49
C ASN A 19 -27.29 -47.46 -1.01
N LEU A 20 -26.20 -47.85 -1.69
CA LEU A 20 -26.03 -47.63 -3.12
C LEU A 20 -26.95 -48.58 -3.89
N GLN A 21 -27.94 -48.00 -4.58
CA GLN A 21 -28.89 -48.76 -5.38
C GLN A 21 -28.65 -48.48 -6.87
N ALA A 22 -28.73 -49.53 -7.68
CA ALA A 22 -28.63 -49.48 -9.13
C ALA A 22 -29.83 -50.21 -9.72
N HIS A 23 -30.58 -49.52 -10.57
CA HIS A 23 -31.66 -50.12 -11.36
C HIS A 23 -31.20 -50.25 -12.81
N VAL A 24 -31.29 -51.45 -13.38
CA VAL A 24 -30.97 -51.71 -14.77
C VAL A 24 -32.22 -52.27 -15.45
N SER A 25 -32.70 -51.57 -16.47
CA SER A 25 -33.83 -52.02 -17.28
C SER A 25 -33.45 -52.16 -18.76
N LEU A 26 -34.01 -53.18 -19.40
CA LEU A 26 -33.90 -53.48 -20.82
C LEU A 26 -35.31 -53.42 -21.43
N ASP A 27 -35.58 -52.40 -22.24
CA ASP A 27 -36.72 -52.37 -23.18
C ASP A 27 -36.16 -52.63 -24.58
N ALA A 28 -36.42 -53.82 -25.10
CA ALA A 28 -36.04 -54.21 -26.44
C ALA A 28 -37.29 -54.53 -27.26
N ARG A 29 -37.43 -53.87 -28.42
CA ARG A 29 -38.53 -54.08 -29.36
C ARG A 29 -37.97 -54.47 -30.71
N VAL A 30 -38.49 -55.55 -31.27
CA VAL A 30 -38.15 -56.01 -32.62
C VAL A 30 -39.41 -55.95 -33.47
N ALA A 31 -39.49 -54.88 -34.28
CA ALA A 31 -40.62 -54.56 -35.16
C ALA A 31 -41.98 -54.66 -34.43
N ASN A 32 -42.98 -55.24 -35.08
CA ASN A 32 -44.32 -55.47 -34.51
C ASN A 32 -44.47 -56.85 -33.86
N LEU A 33 -43.35 -57.57 -33.64
CA LEU A 33 -43.41 -59.00 -33.32
C LEU A 33 -43.02 -59.31 -31.88
N VAL A 34 -42.01 -58.64 -31.34
CA VAL A 34 -41.50 -58.95 -29.99
C VAL A 34 -41.24 -57.68 -29.19
N LYS A 35 -41.77 -57.66 -27.97
CA LYS A 35 -41.43 -56.68 -26.93
C LYS A 35 -40.90 -57.43 -25.72
N ILE A 36 -39.67 -57.11 -25.32
CA ILE A 36 -39.03 -57.62 -24.11
C ILE A 36 -38.85 -56.45 -23.16
N THR A 37 -39.40 -56.57 -21.96
CA THR A 37 -39.15 -55.67 -20.84
C THR A 37 -38.60 -56.50 -19.69
N ALA A 38 -37.36 -56.24 -19.32
CA ALA A 38 -36.72 -56.85 -18.17
C ALA A 38 -36.11 -55.76 -17.28
N GLY A 39 -36.18 -55.95 -15.96
CA GLY A 39 -35.59 -55.04 -14.99
C GLY A 39 -34.90 -55.82 -13.89
N VAL A 40 -33.80 -55.28 -13.38
CA VAL A 40 -33.07 -55.75 -12.20
C VAL A 40 -32.79 -54.57 -11.29
N ASP A 41 -33.07 -54.74 -10.01
CA ASP A 41 -32.63 -53.88 -8.93
C ASP A 41 -31.45 -54.53 -8.22
N ALA A 42 -30.36 -53.79 -8.04
CA ALA A 42 -29.20 -54.19 -7.27
C ALA A 42 -28.96 -53.16 -6.16
N GLY A 43 -28.77 -53.61 -4.93
CA GLY A 43 -28.48 -52.77 -3.78
C GLY A 43 -27.16 -53.17 -3.11
N ILE A 44 -26.41 -52.18 -2.64
CA ILE A 44 -25.19 -52.36 -1.83
C ILE A 44 -25.35 -51.48 -0.58
N ASP A 45 -25.46 -52.11 0.60
CA ASP A 45 -25.70 -51.40 1.85
C ASP A 45 -24.56 -50.45 2.25
N LYS A 46 -23.31 -50.83 1.94
CA LYS A 46 -22.14 -50.00 2.23
C LYS A 46 -21.03 -50.24 1.21
N VAL A 47 -20.51 -49.15 0.66
CA VAL A 47 -19.30 -49.09 -0.17
C VAL A 47 -18.27 -48.26 0.59
N ASN A 48 -17.10 -48.84 0.80
CA ASN A 48 -15.93 -48.13 1.31
C ASN A 48 -14.82 -48.25 0.25
N LEU A 49 -14.41 -47.11 -0.29
CA LEU A 49 -13.34 -47.01 -1.26
C LEU A 49 -12.23 -46.15 -0.69
N GLU A 50 -11.07 -46.76 -0.46
CA GLU A 50 -9.87 -46.12 0.08
C GLU A 50 -8.77 -46.19 -0.98
N ILE A 51 -8.39 -45.03 -1.53
CA ILE A 51 -7.34 -44.90 -2.54
C ILE A 51 -6.13 -44.25 -1.88
N LYS A 52 -5.01 -44.97 -1.79
CA LYS A 52 -3.76 -44.46 -1.19
C LYS A 52 -2.76 -44.02 -2.25
N GLY A 53 -2.03 -42.94 -1.97
CA GLY A 53 -0.88 -42.51 -2.75
C GLY A 53 -1.22 -42.08 -4.18
N VAL A 54 -2.19 -41.18 -4.33
CA VAL A 54 -2.58 -40.62 -5.63
C VAL A 54 -1.51 -39.62 -6.07
N LYS A 55 -0.81 -39.93 -7.16
CA LYS A 55 0.17 -39.02 -7.79
C LYS A 55 -0.38 -38.54 -9.12
N ALA A 56 -0.43 -37.24 -9.31
CA ALA A 56 -0.83 -36.59 -10.54
C ALA A 56 0.28 -35.67 -11.04
N THR A 57 0.54 -35.71 -12.34
CA THR A 57 1.41 -34.75 -13.03
C THR A 57 0.53 -33.77 -13.77
N VAL A 58 0.64 -32.48 -13.45
CA VAL A 58 -0.14 -31.42 -14.12
C VAL A 58 0.81 -30.61 -15.01
N LEU A 59 0.60 -30.69 -16.31
CA LEU A 59 1.34 -29.88 -17.29
C LEU A 59 0.51 -28.67 -17.69
N LEU A 60 0.84 -27.49 -17.17
CA LEU A 60 0.18 -26.24 -17.57
C LEU A 60 0.96 -25.56 -18.70
N VAL A 61 0.45 -25.66 -19.93
CA VAL A 61 1.06 -24.99 -21.10
C VAL A 61 0.55 -23.55 -21.20
N VAL A 62 1.35 -22.60 -20.73
CA VAL A 62 1.05 -21.16 -20.90
C VAL A 62 1.57 -20.69 -22.26
N ARG A 63 0.65 -20.44 -23.21
CA ARG A 63 0.95 -19.72 -24.45
C ARG A 63 0.89 -18.22 -24.19
N LEU A 64 2.01 -17.53 -24.31
CA LEU A 64 2.15 -16.09 -24.04
C LEU A 64 1.73 -15.21 -25.23
N ASP A 65 1.15 -15.78 -26.29
CA ASP A 65 0.79 -15.04 -27.51
C ASP A 65 -0.21 -13.91 -27.24
N ASN A 66 -0.94 -13.99 -26.12
CA ASN A 66 -1.88 -12.97 -25.66
C ASN A 66 -1.27 -11.96 -24.68
N VAL A 67 0.01 -12.05 -24.30
CA VAL A 67 0.61 -11.04 -23.40
C VAL A 67 0.70 -9.69 -24.09
N ARG A 68 0.97 -9.68 -25.40
CA ARG A 68 0.88 -8.46 -26.21
C ARG A 68 -0.53 -7.87 -26.19
N GLU A 69 -1.55 -8.72 -26.33
CA GLU A 69 -2.96 -8.28 -26.31
C GLU A 69 -3.41 -7.82 -24.91
N ILE A 70 -2.88 -8.44 -23.84
CA ILE A 70 -3.11 -7.99 -22.46
C ILE A 70 -2.43 -6.65 -22.22
N ILE A 71 -1.18 -6.46 -22.68
CA ILE A 71 -0.49 -5.17 -22.60
C ILE A 71 -1.28 -4.11 -23.37
N ASP A 72 -1.68 -4.38 -24.62
CA ASP A 72 -2.51 -3.46 -25.41
C ASP A 72 -3.86 -3.16 -24.73
N LYS A 73 -4.54 -4.16 -24.15
CA LYS A 73 -5.79 -3.94 -23.39
C LYS A 73 -5.57 -3.16 -22.09
N THR A 74 -4.45 -3.33 -21.39
CA THR A 74 -4.13 -2.52 -20.20
C THR A 74 -3.79 -1.08 -20.54
N LEU A 75 -3.07 -0.85 -21.66
CA LEU A 75 -2.82 0.49 -22.20
C LEU A 75 -4.13 1.15 -22.66
N ILE A 76 -5.04 0.41 -23.30
CA ILE A 76 -6.39 0.89 -23.66
C ILE A 76 -7.25 1.16 -22.42
N THR A 77 -7.16 0.34 -21.36
CA THR A 77 -7.91 0.58 -20.12
C THR A 77 -7.39 1.82 -19.38
N LEU A 78 -6.08 2.09 -19.42
CA LEU A 78 -5.51 3.36 -18.94
C LEU A 78 -6.00 4.55 -19.78
N ASP A 79 -6.01 4.41 -21.11
CA ASP A 79 -6.49 5.45 -22.04
C ASP A 79 -8.00 5.73 -21.91
N LYS A 80 -8.81 4.70 -21.65
CA LYS A 80 -10.27 4.82 -21.46
C LYS A 80 -10.69 5.17 -20.02
N ASN A 81 -9.76 5.13 -19.06
CA ASN A 81 -10.01 5.52 -17.67
C ASN A 81 -8.95 6.51 -17.20
N PRO A 82 -8.86 7.71 -17.81
CA PRO A 82 -7.90 8.74 -17.41
C PRO A 82 -8.04 9.15 -15.94
N GLN A 83 -9.25 9.00 -15.37
CA GLN A 83 -9.52 9.16 -13.94
C GLN A 83 -8.65 8.32 -12.99
N LEU A 84 -8.08 7.18 -13.45
CA LEU A 84 -7.15 6.38 -12.64
C LEU A 84 -5.74 6.99 -12.65
N VAL A 85 -5.35 7.56 -13.79
CA VAL A 85 -4.14 8.36 -13.92
C VAL A 85 -4.29 9.64 -13.11
N ASP A 86 -5.44 10.31 -13.13
CA ASP A 86 -5.70 11.50 -12.31
C ASP A 86 -5.65 11.19 -10.82
N ARG A 87 -6.16 10.04 -10.36
CA ARG A 87 -6.08 9.64 -8.93
C ARG A 87 -4.66 9.25 -8.50
N LEU A 88 -3.91 8.59 -9.38
CA LEU A 88 -2.49 8.27 -9.15
C LEU A 88 -1.63 9.53 -9.17
N LEU A 89 -1.89 10.44 -10.11
CA LEU A 89 -1.24 11.76 -10.19
C LEU A 89 -1.65 12.64 -9.01
N GLN A 90 -2.89 12.62 -8.53
CA GLN A 90 -3.28 13.34 -7.31
C GLN A 90 -2.64 12.76 -6.04
N SER A 91 -2.44 11.44 -5.96
CA SER A 91 -1.70 10.82 -4.85
C SER A 91 -0.22 11.20 -4.87
N VAL A 92 0.39 11.21 -6.06
CA VAL A 92 1.77 11.63 -6.26
C VAL A 92 1.93 13.15 -6.07
N ASP A 93 1.02 13.98 -6.59
CA ASP A 93 0.99 15.43 -6.37
C ASP A 93 0.73 15.76 -4.90
N ASN A 94 -0.12 15.05 -4.18
CA ASN A 94 -0.23 15.24 -2.72
C ASN A 94 1.06 14.89 -1.99
N THR A 95 1.85 13.94 -2.49
CA THR A 95 3.15 13.57 -1.91
C THR A 95 4.24 14.58 -2.30
N VAL A 96 4.24 15.06 -3.55
CA VAL A 96 5.20 16.05 -4.07
C VAL A 96 4.88 17.46 -3.57
N ASP A 97 3.62 17.86 -3.42
CA ASP A 97 3.20 19.10 -2.75
C ASP A 97 3.41 19.02 -1.23
N THR A 98 3.38 17.84 -0.61
CA THR A 98 3.78 17.70 0.80
C THR A 98 5.30 17.89 0.99
N VAL A 99 6.12 17.46 0.03
CA VAL A 99 7.59 17.67 0.05
C VAL A 99 7.97 19.07 -0.48
N GLY A 100 7.20 19.65 -1.40
CA GLY A 100 7.37 21.00 -1.95
C GLY A 100 6.78 22.10 -1.07
N GLY A 101 5.69 21.82 -0.35
CA GLY A 101 5.00 22.75 0.54
C GLY A 101 5.69 22.96 1.88
N VAL A 102 6.50 22.01 2.35
CA VAL A 102 7.37 22.19 3.54
C VAL A 102 8.57 23.10 3.27
N ALA A 103 8.93 23.34 2.01
CA ALA A 103 10.06 24.20 1.69
C ALA A 103 9.75 25.71 1.88
N ASN A 104 8.47 26.13 1.90
CA ASN A 104 8.12 27.55 1.86
C ASN A 104 7.01 28.03 2.83
N THR A 105 6.38 27.14 3.63
CA THR A 105 5.21 27.52 4.47
C THR A 105 5.56 27.87 5.92
N ALA A 106 6.82 28.18 6.20
CA ALA A 106 7.32 28.33 7.56
C ALA A 106 7.94 29.74 7.74
N LEU A 107 7.13 30.76 7.47
CA LEU A 107 7.50 32.18 7.60
C LEU A 107 6.85 32.86 8.83
N GLN A 108 6.07 32.11 9.63
CA GLN A 108 5.37 32.59 10.82
C GLN A 108 5.38 31.51 11.92
N PRO A 109 5.25 31.89 13.20
CA PRO A 109 5.12 30.93 14.31
C PRO A 109 3.85 30.11 14.11
N GLY A 110 3.94 28.80 14.30
CA GLY A 110 2.88 27.83 13.97
C GLY A 110 2.96 27.26 12.54
N GLY A 111 3.95 27.67 11.74
CA GLY A 111 4.24 27.07 10.44
C GLY A 111 4.60 25.58 10.54
N VAL A 112 4.23 24.81 9.52
CA VAL A 112 4.56 23.38 9.44
C VAL A 112 6.06 23.20 9.20
N ILE A 113 6.73 22.53 10.13
CA ILE A 113 8.16 22.18 10.03
C ILE A 113 8.36 20.75 9.53
N SER A 114 7.35 19.88 9.65
CA SER A 114 7.36 18.53 9.09
C SER A 114 5.94 18.06 8.87
N GLN A 115 5.73 17.28 7.81
CA GLN A 115 4.46 16.63 7.54
C GLN A 115 4.70 15.22 7.01
N THR A 116 3.98 14.24 7.57
CA THR A 116 4.10 12.83 7.19
C THR A 116 2.71 12.21 7.17
N VAL A 117 2.49 11.19 6.32
CA VAL A 117 1.26 10.39 6.35
C VAL A 117 1.54 9.09 7.09
N ASN A 118 0.70 8.73 8.07
CA ASN A 118 0.86 7.47 8.80
C ASN A 118 0.28 6.28 8.02
N THR A 119 0.45 5.07 8.54
CA THR A 119 -0.03 3.82 7.91
C THR A 119 -1.56 3.75 7.76
N LEU A 120 -2.31 4.61 8.45
CA LEU A 120 -3.76 4.73 8.38
C LEU A 120 -4.22 5.80 7.36
N GLY A 121 -3.29 6.41 6.62
CA GLY A 121 -3.60 7.47 5.66
C GLY A 121 -3.96 8.81 6.30
N GLN A 122 -3.59 9.02 7.56
CA GLN A 122 -3.82 10.27 8.29
C GLN A 122 -2.58 11.16 8.20
N THR A 123 -2.77 12.48 8.13
CA THR A 123 -1.68 13.44 8.01
C THR A 123 -1.22 13.89 9.39
N VAL A 124 0.04 13.68 9.71
CA VAL A 124 0.71 14.12 10.94
C VAL A 124 1.55 15.35 10.60
N THR A 125 1.25 16.48 11.23
CA THR A 125 1.97 17.76 11.07
C THR A 125 2.70 18.12 12.34
N ARG A 126 3.93 18.61 12.22
CA ARG A 126 4.70 19.17 13.33
C ARG A 126 4.91 20.66 13.12
N THR A 127 4.71 21.46 14.16
CA THR A 127 4.84 22.93 14.14
C THR A 127 5.63 23.41 15.36
N VAL A 128 6.13 24.65 15.30
CA VAL A 128 6.72 25.34 16.46
C VAL A 128 5.84 26.53 16.83
N ASP A 129 5.37 26.62 18.07
CA ASP A 129 4.60 27.78 18.54
C ASP A 129 5.50 28.98 18.90
N THR A 130 4.88 30.11 19.26
CA THR A 130 5.61 31.33 19.66
C THR A 130 6.46 31.15 20.93
N ALA A 131 6.10 30.22 21.80
CA ALA A 131 6.85 29.87 23.00
C ALA A 131 8.00 28.89 22.72
N GLY A 132 8.12 28.42 21.48
CA GLY A 132 9.12 27.45 21.05
C GLY A 132 8.76 26.00 21.36
N ASN A 133 7.51 25.68 21.68
CA ASN A 133 7.06 24.31 21.86
C ASN A 133 6.86 23.64 20.50
N LEU A 134 7.25 22.36 20.41
CA LEU A 134 6.99 21.50 19.26
C LEU A 134 5.64 20.84 19.42
N LEU A 135 4.69 21.17 18.57
CA LEU A 135 3.36 20.58 18.56
C LEU A 135 3.27 19.58 17.41
N GLU A 136 2.67 18.43 17.66
CA GLU A 136 2.34 17.40 16.68
C GLU A 136 0.83 17.25 16.62
N ARG A 137 0.27 17.39 15.41
CA ARG A 137 -1.16 17.31 15.16
C ARG A 137 -1.44 16.29 14.06
N THR A 138 -2.28 15.30 14.38
CA THR A 138 -2.78 14.33 13.40
C THR A 138 -4.15 14.74 12.93
N VAL A 139 -4.35 14.79 11.61
CA VAL A 139 -5.63 15.06 10.96
C VAL A 139 -6.02 13.88 10.06
N ASP A 140 -7.32 13.64 9.91
CA ASP A 140 -7.82 12.66 8.95
C ASP A 140 -7.80 13.17 7.50
N GLN A 141 -8.24 12.32 6.56
CA GLN A 141 -8.34 12.63 5.13
C GLN A 141 -9.33 13.77 4.82
N THR A 142 -10.21 14.12 5.76
CA THR A 142 -11.17 15.23 5.65
C THR A 142 -10.67 16.51 6.29
N GLY A 143 -9.44 16.50 6.87
CA GLY A 143 -8.84 17.63 7.55
C GLY A 143 -9.27 17.80 9.02
N ARG A 144 -10.04 16.86 9.58
CA ARG A 144 -10.47 16.90 10.98
C ARG A 144 -9.31 16.53 11.89
N VAL A 145 -9.08 17.32 12.94
CA VAL A 145 -8.08 17.02 13.97
C VAL A 145 -8.49 15.81 14.79
N LEU A 146 -7.66 14.79 14.77
CA LEU A 146 -7.82 13.56 15.55
C LEU A 146 -7.03 13.64 16.86
N SER A 147 -5.82 14.19 16.80
CA SER A 147 -4.97 14.36 17.97
C SER A 147 -4.09 15.60 17.85
N SER A 148 -3.79 16.23 18.97
CA SER A 148 -2.83 17.33 19.08
C SER A 148 -2.08 17.17 20.39
N ARG A 149 -0.75 17.15 20.35
CA ARG A 149 0.10 17.00 21.52
C ARG A 149 1.39 17.79 21.40
N THR A 150 1.91 18.26 22.51
CA THR A 150 3.26 18.82 22.57
C THR A 150 4.27 17.69 22.72
N VAL A 151 5.25 17.63 21.82
CA VAL A 151 6.27 16.57 21.74
C VAL A 151 7.66 17.01 22.20
N GLY A 152 7.79 18.27 22.65
CA GLY A 152 9.03 18.80 23.21
C GLY A 152 9.12 20.31 23.02
N LYS A 153 10.32 20.87 23.25
CA LYS A 153 10.61 22.28 23.05
C LYS A 153 11.77 22.42 22.07
N ALA A 154 11.56 23.17 20.98
CA ALA A 154 12.56 23.41 19.96
C ALA A 154 13.79 24.16 20.52
N LEU A 155 13.58 24.98 21.56
CA LEU A 155 14.64 25.74 22.21
C LEU A 155 15.57 24.90 23.10
N ASP A 156 15.13 23.70 23.48
CA ASP A 156 15.93 22.76 24.27
C ASP A 156 16.75 21.80 23.39
N LEU A 157 16.54 21.86 22.07
CA LEU A 157 17.29 21.06 21.11
C LEU A 157 18.75 21.55 20.99
N PRO A 158 19.71 20.65 20.68
CA PRO A 158 21.10 21.01 20.48
C PRO A 158 21.28 22.13 19.45
N VAL A 159 21.90 23.23 19.87
CA VAL A 159 22.19 24.38 18.99
C VAL A 159 23.39 24.04 18.12
N VAL A 160 23.19 24.16 16.81
CA VAL A 160 24.25 23.99 15.79
C VAL A 160 24.89 25.33 15.45
N ARG A 161 24.07 26.38 15.37
CA ARG A 161 24.54 27.72 15.03
C ARG A 161 23.60 28.77 15.63
N GLU A 162 24.16 29.88 16.05
CA GLU A 162 23.39 31.05 16.45
C GLU A 162 24.00 32.30 15.81
N THR A 163 23.17 33.14 15.23
CA THR A 163 23.56 34.40 14.59
C THR A 163 22.55 35.47 14.94
N SER A 164 22.88 36.74 14.70
CA SER A 164 21.92 37.83 14.73
C SER A 164 21.71 38.37 13.33
N ASN A 165 20.46 38.59 12.93
CA ASN A 165 20.15 39.16 11.63
C ASN A 165 20.22 40.69 11.65
N THR A 166 20.06 41.31 10.47
CA THR A 166 20.09 42.77 10.30
C THR A 166 18.97 43.50 11.06
N ALA A 167 17.91 42.78 11.46
CA ALA A 167 16.82 43.29 12.28
C ALA A 167 17.07 43.16 13.80
N GLY A 168 18.26 42.70 14.22
CA GLY A 168 18.62 42.50 15.62
C GLY A 168 17.96 41.29 16.29
N GLN A 169 17.26 40.44 15.52
CA GLN A 169 16.67 39.20 15.99
C GLN A 169 17.74 38.11 16.09
N VAL A 170 17.51 37.10 16.93
CA VAL A 170 18.41 35.95 17.09
C VAL A 170 17.95 34.84 16.15
N VAL A 171 18.79 34.45 15.20
CA VAL A 171 18.55 33.30 14.33
C VAL A 171 19.33 32.11 14.88
N ARG A 172 18.61 31.15 15.45
CA ARG A 172 19.15 29.95 16.08
C ARG A 172 18.81 28.72 15.25
N GLN A 173 19.84 27.99 14.85
CA GLN A 173 19.72 26.71 14.16
C GLN A 173 19.93 25.59 15.17
N VAL A 174 18.94 24.71 15.30
CA VAL A 174 18.96 23.56 16.21
C VAL A 174 18.84 22.26 15.42
N ARG A 175 19.37 21.18 15.98
CA ARG A 175 19.27 19.84 15.40
C ARG A 175 18.22 19.02 16.14
N ASP A 176 17.26 18.46 15.41
CA ASP A 176 16.28 17.53 15.99
C ASP A 176 16.86 16.10 16.11
N GLN A 177 16.18 15.24 16.87
CA GLN A 177 16.55 13.83 17.05
C GLN A 177 16.64 13.05 15.71
N GLY A 178 15.87 13.47 14.70
CA GLY A 178 15.93 12.91 13.34
C GLY A 178 17.11 13.41 12.50
N GLY A 179 17.99 14.26 13.04
CA GLY A 179 19.17 14.79 12.35
C GLY A 179 18.91 16.03 11.48
N SER A 180 17.66 16.38 11.23
CA SER A 180 17.24 17.60 10.50
C SER A 180 17.64 18.87 11.26
N ILE A 181 17.94 19.94 10.52
CA ILE A 181 18.24 21.26 11.09
C ILE A 181 17.01 22.15 10.99
N LEU A 182 16.57 22.68 12.13
CA LEU A 182 15.52 23.68 12.23
C LEU A 182 16.16 25.05 12.46
N GLU A 183 15.72 26.06 11.74
CA GLU A 183 16.08 27.46 11.97
C GLU A 183 14.90 28.19 12.63
N LEU A 184 15.19 28.81 13.77
CA LEU A 184 14.26 29.57 14.58
C LEU A 184 14.74 31.02 14.60
N THR A 185 13.87 31.96 14.24
CA THR A 185 14.12 33.39 14.45
C THR A 185 13.40 33.81 15.71
N LEU A 186 14.15 34.28 16.70
CA LEU A 186 13.64 34.73 17.98
C LEU A 186 13.71 36.24 18.07
N ASP A 187 12.67 36.84 18.62
CA ASP A 187 12.69 38.23 19.01
C ASP A 187 13.66 38.44 20.18
N ARG A 188 14.54 39.44 20.07
CA ARG A 188 15.61 39.64 21.05
C ARG A 188 15.11 40.20 22.39
N ALA A 189 13.98 40.91 22.40
CA ALA A 189 13.42 41.50 23.60
C ALA A 189 12.59 40.49 24.41
N SER A 190 11.78 39.67 23.73
CA SER A 190 10.84 38.74 24.33
C SER A 190 11.33 37.29 24.37
N GLY A 191 12.34 36.93 23.59
CA GLY A 191 12.82 35.55 23.43
C GLY A 191 11.81 34.62 22.75
N GLN A 192 10.73 35.16 22.18
CA GLN A 192 9.70 34.38 21.50
C GLN A 192 10.10 34.05 20.07
N VAL A 193 9.64 32.90 19.59
CA VAL A 193 9.80 32.48 18.20
C VAL A 193 8.89 33.33 17.32
N VAL A 194 9.51 34.07 16.41
CA VAL A 194 8.86 34.90 15.38
C VAL A 194 8.82 34.17 14.05
N ASN A 195 9.76 33.26 13.81
CA ASN A 195 9.74 32.40 12.64
C ASN A 195 10.39 31.05 12.93
N SER A 196 9.96 30.00 12.23
CA SER A 196 10.55 28.66 12.31
C SER A 196 10.50 27.98 10.95
N ARG A 197 11.60 27.39 10.48
CA ARG A 197 11.66 26.60 9.23
C ARG A 197 12.66 25.47 9.30
N VAL A 198 12.60 24.50 8.38
CA VAL A 198 13.62 23.45 8.24
C VAL A 198 14.62 23.83 7.16
N LEU A 199 15.92 23.65 7.43
CA LEU A 199 17.00 23.95 6.49
C LEU A 199 17.45 22.73 5.70
N ASN A 200 17.53 21.56 6.32
CA ASN A 200 17.89 20.30 5.68
C ASN A 200 16.98 19.19 6.21
N GLY A 201 16.05 18.71 5.39
CA GLY A 201 15.31 17.47 5.67
C GLY A 201 16.15 16.28 5.23
N ALA A 202 16.31 15.27 6.09
CA ALA A 202 16.87 13.99 5.68
C ALA A 202 15.90 13.28 4.71
N GLY A 203 16.07 13.58 3.42
CA GLY A 203 15.51 12.84 2.28
C GLY A 203 16.47 12.96 1.10
N GLY A 204 17.37 11.98 0.93
CA GLY A 204 18.28 11.86 -0.22
C GLY A 204 17.52 11.73 -1.55
N ALA A 205 18.08 12.04 -2.71
CA ALA A 205 19.35 11.52 -3.18
C ALA A 205 20.10 12.45 -4.15
N SER A 206 21.42 12.31 -4.15
CA SER A 206 22.29 12.65 -5.28
C SER A 206 21.78 11.99 -6.57
N ALA A 207 21.68 12.77 -7.64
CA ALA A 207 21.95 12.29 -9.00
C ALA A 207 22.71 13.38 -9.75
N THR A 208 24.00 13.15 -9.87
CA THR A 208 24.87 13.69 -10.90
C THR A 208 24.26 13.50 -12.28
N THR A 209 24.16 14.57 -13.06
CA THR A 209 24.26 14.48 -14.53
C THR A 209 24.86 15.78 -15.07
N ALA A 210 26.12 15.67 -15.46
CA ALA A 210 26.79 16.63 -16.34
C ALA A 210 26.05 16.70 -17.68
N PRO A 211 25.95 17.87 -18.33
CA PRO A 211 25.63 17.90 -19.75
C PRO A 211 26.92 17.63 -20.53
N ALA A 212 27.00 16.42 -21.11
CA ALA A 212 27.86 16.17 -22.24
C ALA A 212 27.04 16.38 -23.52
N ARG A 213 27.31 17.49 -24.21
CA ARG A 213 27.71 17.57 -25.64
C ARG A 213 27.43 18.97 -26.20
#